data_AF-A0A7W1N8V2-F1
#
_entry.id   AF-A0A7W1N8V2-F1
#
_cell.length_a   1.000
_cell.length_b   1.000
_cell.length_c   1.000
_cell.angle_alpha   90.00
_cell.angle_beta   90.00
_cell.angle_gamma   90.00
#
_symmetry.space_group_name_H-M   'P 1'
#
loop_
_entity.id
_entity.type
_entity.pdbx_description
1 polymer ?
#
loop_
_entity_poly.entity_id
_entity_poly.type
_entity_poly.pdbx_seq_one_letter_code
_entity_poly.pdbx_strand_id
1 'polypeptide(L)'
;MRLPTMARLWQELCERASASRWSHERLLQALLEHEAVERDQRRTAARRHAARLPPGKTLSSFDAALPPGFDPVRLDALASGDGWIGHPRTAGA
;
A
#
# COMPACT_ATOMS: atom_id res chain seq x y z
N MET A 1 -5.40 1.33 -20.51
CA MET A 1 -4.55 1.27 -19.28
C MET A 1 -3.23 1.98 -19.57
N ARG A 2 -2.76 2.90 -18.72
CA ARG A 2 -1.44 3.56 -18.87
C ARG A 2 -0.43 2.89 -17.92
N LEU A 3 0.82 2.73 -18.38
CA LEU A 3 1.95 2.12 -17.63
C LEU A 3 3.10 3.14 -17.42
N PRO A 4 2.84 4.26 -16.72
CA PRO A 4 3.80 5.36 -16.63
C PRO A 4 5.09 4.99 -15.86
N THR A 5 5.02 4.06 -14.92
CA THR A 5 6.17 3.64 -14.11
C THR A 5 7.09 2.75 -14.94
N MET A 6 6.53 1.79 -15.67
CA MET A 6 7.31 0.99 -16.63
C MET A 6 7.96 1.86 -17.69
N ALA A 7 7.21 2.82 -18.27
CA ALA A 7 7.74 3.75 -19.27
C ALA A 7 8.93 4.58 -18.74
N ARG A 8 8.95 4.88 -17.44
CA ARG A 8 10.07 5.57 -16.78
C ARG A 8 11.24 4.66 -16.43
N LEU A 9 10.98 3.40 -16.05
CA LEU A 9 12.00 2.51 -15.46
C LEU A 9 12.58 1.47 -16.42
N TRP A 10 11.97 1.24 -17.60
CA TRP A 10 12.35 0.11 -18.45
C TRP A 10 13.81 0.11 -18.89
N GLN A 11 14.39 1.27 -19.22
CA GLN A 11 15.79 1.35 -19.68
C GLN A 11 16.75 0.93 -18.57
N GLU A 12 16.61 1.52 -17.39
CA GLU A 12 17.45 1.22 -16.23
C GLU A 12 17.34 -0.25 -15.82
N LEU A 13 16.12 -0.80 -15.82
CA LEU A 13 15.92 -2.21 -15.49
C LEU A 13 16.46 -3.16 -16.56
N CYS A 14 16.39 -2.80 -17.84
CA CYS A 14 17.03 -3.56 -18.93
C CYS A 14 18.56 -3.59 -18.79
N GLU A 15 19.18 -2.45 -18.47
CA GLU A 15 20.62 -2.36 -18.24
C GLU A 15 21.04 -3.25 -17.05
N ARG A 16 20.31 -3.14 -15.93
CA ARG A 16 20.54 -3.98 -14.74
C ARG A 16 20.34 -5.46 -15.03
N ALA A 17 19.29 -5.81 -15.76
CA ALA A 17 18.98 -7.17 -16.16
C ALA A 17 20.08 -7.76 -17.03
N SER A 18 20.60 -6.98 -17.99
CA SER A 18 21.71 -7.38 -18.85
C SER A 18 22.99 -7.64 -18.04
N ALA A 19 23.35 -6.72 -17.15
CA ALA A 19 24.53 -6.87 -16.28
C ALA A 19 24.43 -8.08 -15.34
N SER A 20 23.22 -8.37 -14.85
CA SER A 20 22.95 -9.43 -13.89
C SER A 20 22.48 -10.75 -14.54
N ARG A 21 22.48 -10.83 -15.87
CA ARG A 21 21.95 -11.97 -16.67
C ARG A 21 20.57 -12.43 -16.23
N TRP A 22 19.66 -11.50 -15.98
CA TRP A 22 18.26 -11.84 -15.70
C TRP A 22 17.59 -12.44 -16.93
N SER A 23 16.66 -13.36 -16.69
CA SER A 23 15.74 -13.80 -17.74
C SER A 23 14.74 -12.70 -18.09
N HIS A 24 14.12 -12.80 -19.27
CA HIS A 24 13.09 -11.86 -19.71
C HIS A 24 11.86 -11.91 -18.77
N GLU A 25 11.51 -13.08 -18.24
CA GLU A 25 10.43 -13.24 -17.28
C GLU A 25 10.72 -12.46 -15.98
N ARG A 26 11.95 -12.53 -15.48
CA ARG A 26 12.37 -11.80 -14.27
C ARG A 26 12.35 -10.29 -14.49
N LEU A 27 12.80 -9.81 -15.65
CA LEU A 27 12.74 -8.40 -16.01
C LEU A 27 11.28 -7.91 -16.05
N LEU A 28 10.40 -8.66 -16.72
CA LEU A 28 8.98 -8.33 -16.82
C LEU A 28 8.32 -8.32 -15.45
N GLN A 29 8.59 -9.32 -14.61
CA GLN A 29 8.10 -9.39 -13.24
C GLN A 29 8.50 -8.13 -12.45
N ALA A 30 9.78 -7.76 -12.47
CA ALA A 30 10.25 -6.56 -11.75
C ALA A 30 9.57 -5.27 -12.24
N LEU A 31 9.41 -5.10 -13.56
CA LEU A 31 8.70 -3.96 -14.13
C LEU A 31 7.24 -3.89 -13.69
N LEU A 32 6.55 -5.03 -13.69
CA LEU A 32 5.15 -5.13 -13.28
C LEU A 32 4.99 -4.88 -11.78
N GLU A 33 5.90 -5.39 -10.94
CA GLU A 33 5.92 -5.13 -9.50
C GLU A 33 6.04 -3.64 -9.20
N HIS A 34 7.01 -2.95 -9.83
CA HIS A 34 7.15 -1.50 -9.66
C HIS A 34 5.89 -0.74 -10.08
N GLU A 35 5.30 -1.12 -11.22
CA GLU A 35 4.10 -0.49 -11.74
C GLU A 35 2.88 -0.73 -10.84
N ALA A 36 2.76 -1.91 -10.23
CA ALA A 36 1.70 -2.24 -9.28
C ALA A 36 1.82 -1.40 -8.00
N VAL A 37 3.02 -1.36 -7.40
CA VAL A 37 3.31 -0.61 -6.17
C VAL A 37 3.02 0.89 -6.37
N GLU A 38 3.57 1.48 -7.43
CA GLU A 38 3.39 2.91 -7.71
C GLU A 38 1.95 3.27 -8.06
N ARG A 39 1.22 2.37 -8.72
CA ARG A 39 -0.22 2.56 -8.98
C ARG A 39 -1.01 2.55 -7.67
N ASP A 40 -0.70 1.64 -6.75
CA ASP A 40 -1.41 1.59 -5.48
C ASP A 40 -1.13 2.83 -4.62
N GLN A 41 0.14 3.25 -4.53
CA GLN A 41 0.53 4.49 -3.87
C GLN A 41 -0.22 5.71 -4.44
N ARG A 42 -0.28 5.83 -5.78
CA ARG A 42 -1.04 6.90 -6.45
C ARG A 42 -2.54 6.84 -6.14
N ARG A 43 -3.15 5.65 -6.12
CA ARG A 43 -4.58 5.49 -5.76
C ARG A 43 -4.83 5.91 -4.32
N THR A 44 -3.96 5.50 -3.39
CA THR A 44 -4.06 5.85 -1.98
C THR A 44 -3.87 7.36 -1.76
N ALA A 45 -2.89 7.97 -2.44
CA ALA A 45 -2.68 9.43 -2.40
C ALA A 45 -3.89 10.19 -2.97
N ALA A 46 -4.45 9.74 -4.10
CA ALA A 46 -5.64 10.35 -4.70
C ALA A 46 -6.86 10.27 -3.76
N ARG A 47 -7.10 9.12 -3.13
CA ARG A 47 -8.16 8.94 -2.12
C ARG A 47 -7.96 9.88 -0.93
N ARG A 48 -6.72 9.97 -0.43
CA ARG A 48 -6.37 10.87 0.69
C ARG A 48 -6.62 12.34 0.33
N HIS A 49 -6.21 12.77 -0.86
CA HIS A 49 -6.45 14.11 -1.35
C HIS A 49 -7.96 14.39 -1.51
N ALA A 50 -8.72 13.44 -2.07
CA ALA A 50 -10.16 13.55 -2.22
C ALA A 50 -10.91 13.65 -0.88
N ALA A 51 -10.39 13.02 0.19
CA ALA A 51 -10.99 13.06 1.52
C ALA A 51 -10.85 14.42 2.24
N ARG A 52 -9.98 15.33 1.74
CA ARG A 52 -9.77 16.69 2.31
C ARG A 52 -9.55 16.70 3.83
N LEU A 53 -8.88 15.68 4.34
CA LEU A 53 -8.57 15.58 5.76
C LEU A 53 -7.57 16.68 6.16
N PRO A 54 -7.72 17.29 7.35
CA PRO A 54 -6.69 18.15 7.93
C PRO A 54 -5.33 17.44 7.97
N PRO A 55 -4.22 18.18 7.80
CA PRO A 55 -2.88 17.61 7.93
C PRO A 55 -2.71 16.99 9.32
N GLY A 56 -2.09 15.80 9.38
CA GLY A 56 -1.90 15.08 10.64
C GLY A 56 -3.14 14.35 11.17
N LYS A 57 -4.20 14.14 10.37
CA LYS A 57 -5.24 13.15 10.68
C LYS A 57 -4.93 11.81 10.01
N THR A 58 -3.96 11.07 10.55
CA THR A 58 -3.71 9.67 10.22
C THR A 58 -3.92 8.79 11.44
N LEU A 59 -4.12 7.48 11.24
CA LEU A 59 -4.14 6.53 12.37
C LEU A 59 -2.82 6.56 13.15
N SER A 60 -1.70 6.81 12.48
CA SER A 60 -0.38 6.93 13.11
C SER A 60 -0.22 8.13 14.05
N SER A 61 -1.05 9.17 13.89
CA SER A 61 -1.07 10.35 14.75
C SER A 61 -2.18 10.29 15.81
N PHE A 62 -2.93 9.19 15.89
CA PHE A 62 -3.99 9.02 16.87
C PHE A 62 -3.38 8.77 18.26
N ASP A 63 -3.73 9.62 19.23
CA ASP A 63 -3.32 9.43 20.62
C ASP A 63 -4.28 8.46 21.32
N ALA A 64 -3.83 7.21 21.47
CA ALA A 64 -4.56 6.13 22.12
C ALA A 64 -4.82 6.37 23.61
N ALA A 65 -4.15 7.34 24.25
CA ALA A 65 -4.40 7.71 25.64
C ALA A 65 -5.59 8.67 25.82
N LEU A 66 -6.11 9.27 24.73
CA LEU A 66 -7.24 10.22 24.80
C LEU A 66 -8.57 9.55 25.20
N PRO A 67 -8.99 8.40 24.64
CA PRO A 67 -10.26 7.78 25.00
C PRO A 67 -10.08 6.75 26.13
N PRO A 68 -10.84 6.85 27.24
CA PRO A 68 -10.79 5.83 28.28
C PRO A 68 -11.28 4.47 27.74
N GLY A 69 -10.54 3.41 28.05
CA GLY A 69 -10.87 2.04 27.62
C GLY A 69 -10.52 1.71 26.15
N PHE A 70 -9.70 2.55 25.50
CA PHE A 70 -9.22 2.27 24.15
C PHE A 70 -8.13 1.18 24.14
N ASP A 71 -8.26 0.22 23.22
CA ASP A 71 -7.28 -0.84 23.02
C ASP A 71 -6.44 -0.54 21.77
N PRO A 72 -5.16 -0.14 21.93
CA PRO A 72 -4.27 0.15 20.81
C PRO A 72 -3.92 -1.10 19.98
N VAL A 73 -3.92 -2.30 20.58
CA VAL A 73 -3.68 -3.55 19.85
C VAL A 73 -4.80 -3.80 18.85
N ARG A 74 -6.04 -3.51 19.24
CA ARG A 74 -7.20 -3.60 18.35
C ARG A 74 -7.16 -2.58 17.22
N LEU A 75 -6.70 -1.36 17.49
CA LEU A 75 -6.51 -0.35 16.43
C LEU A 75 -5.51 -0.82 15.39
N ASP A 76 -4.38 -1.36 15.84
CA ASP A 76 -3.31 -1.84 14.96
C ASP A 76 -3.78 -3.00 14.08
N ALA A 77 -4.53 -3.95 14.64
CA ALA A 77 -5.16 -5.04 13.88
C ALA A 77 -6.11 -4.51 12.79
N LEU A 78 -6.94 -3.50 13.11
CA LEU A 78 -7.83 -2.85 12.14
C LEU A 78 -7.05 -2.09 11.06
N ALA A 79 -5.95 -1.42 11.43
CA ALA A 79 -5.13 -0.63 10.53
C ALA A 79 -4.35 -1.50 9.54
N SER A 80 -3.83 -2.64 9.98
CA SER A 80 -3.12 -3.62 9.16
C SER A 80 -4.05 -4.42 8.25
N GLY A 81 -5.36 -4.45 8.57
CA GLY A 81 -6.35 -5.21 7.81
C GLY A 81 -6.34 -6.71 8.14
N ASP A 82 -5.54 -7.13 9.11
CA ASP A 82 -5.43 -8.51 9.55
C ASP A 82 -6.68 -8.91 10.35
N GLY A 83 -7.32 -10.03 9.95
CA GLY A 83 -8.34 -10.70 10.77
C GLY A 83 -9.79 -10.23 10.63
N TRP A 84 -10.10 -9.11 9.95
CA TRP A 84 -11.50 -8.65 9.78
C TRP A 84 -12.03 -8.76 8.35
N ILE A 85 -11.16 -8.72 7.33
CA ILE A 85 -11.55 -8.90 5.92
C ILE A 85 -11.65 -10.40 5.65
N GLY A 86 -12.84 -10.97 5.85
CA GLY A 86 -13.13 -12.40 5.59
C GLY A 86 -13.92 -13.09 6.69
N HIS A 87 -14.02 -12.50 7.88
CA HIS A 87 -14.87 -13.00 8.96
C HIS A 87 -15.91 -11.94 9.34
N PRO A 88 -17.17 -12.03 8.87
CA PRO A 88 -18.25 -11.31 9.50
C PRO A 88 -18.34 -11.84 10.93
N ARG A 89 -17.92 -11.04 11.91
CA ARG A 89 -18.10 -11.40 13.31
C ARG A 89 -19.59 -11.34 13.58
N THR A 90 -20.27 -12.48 13.54
CA THR A 90 -21.54 -12.63 14.23
C THR A 90 -21.28 -12.28 15.68
N ALA A 91 -21.79 -11.14 16.12
CA ALA A 91 -21.80 -10.79 17.52
C ALA A 91 -22.65 -11.85 18.22
N GLY A 92 -22.00 -12.80 18.88
CA GLY A 92 -22.64 -13.75 19.78
C GLY A 92 -22.98 -13.05 21.10
N ALA A 93 -24.28 -13.08 21.39
CA ALA A 93 -24.99 -13.11 22.69
C ALA A 93 -24.35 -12.45 23.91
#